data_AF-A0A532TC84-F1
#
_entry.id   AF-A0A532TC84-F1
#
_cell.length_a   1.000
_cell.length_b   1.000
_cell.length_c   1.000
_cell.angle_alpha   90.00
_cell.angle_beta   90.00
_cell.angle_gamma   90.00
#
_symmetry.space_group_name_H-M   'P 1'
#
loop_
_entity.id
_entity.type
_entity.pdbx_description
1 polymer ?
#
loop_
_entity_poly.entity_id
_entity_poly.type
_entity_poly.pdbx_seq_one_letter_code
_entity_poly.pdbx_strand_id
1 'polypeptide(L)'
;MAITEAKNNVNISTTKIDFICPVCKSRKALDVPKSVIEDAKQLTTMSIARGLVCEHQFQAFVDKNYQVRGYQRVDFEFEPNVNHEKPSDFNNFKQDDNELFENLVLEGNYLEYKPKNTEYKINKSLKKQKIPTQEKKISLGEIYNEFRELIDEDNEKFRDFIENDSRRNQISLIY
;
A
#
# COMPACT_ATOMS: atom_id res chain seq x y z
N MET A 1 -3.43 46.19 -29.68
CA MET A 1 -3.78 45.17 -28.68
C MET A 1 -2.55 44.93 -27.82
N ALA A 2 -2.55 45.41 -26.59
CA ALA A 2 -1.44 45.21 -25.66
C ALA A 2 -1.76 43.99 -24.80
N ILE A 3 -0.93 42.94 -24.90
CA ILE A 3 -1.02 41.77 -24.04
C ILE A 3 -0.11 42.08 -22.85
N THR A 4 -0.71 42.39 -21.70
CA THR A 4 0.02 42.55 -20.43
C THR A 4 0.38 41.17 -19.89
N GLU A 5 1.67 40.87 -19.88
CA GLU A 5 2.24 39.71 -19.20
C GLU A 5 2.13 39.89 -17.68
N ALA A 6 1.30 39.08 -17.04
CA ALA A 6 1.24 39.01 -15.57
C ALA A 6 2.46 38.25 -15.04
N LYS A 7 3.48 38.99 -14.59
CA LYS A 7 4.59 38.44 -13.81
C LYS A 7 4.11 38.13 -12.39
N ASN A 8 3.56 36.93 -12.18
CA ASN A 8 3.30 36.39 -10.85
C ASN A 8 4.63 36.05 -10.17
N ASN A 9 5.24 37.05 -9.54
CA ASN A 9 6.46 36.91 -8.77
C ASN A 9 6.10 36.45 -7.34
N VAL A 10 5.68 35.19 -7.20
CA VAL A 10 5.42 34.59 -5.88
C VAL A 10 6.78 34.28 -5.27
N ASN A 11 7.17 35.08 -4.28
CA ASN A 11 8.38 34.88 -3.51
C ASN A 11 8.15 33.70 -2.55
N ILE A 12 8.40 32.47 -3.00
CA ILE A 12 8.19 31.25 -2.23
C ILE A 12 9.34 31.13 -1.23
N SER A 13 9.07 31.42 0.05
CA SER A 13 10.06 31.20 1.11
C SER A 13 10.25 29.70 1.37
N THR A 14 11.49 29.22 1.25
CA THR A 14 11.86 27.82 1.46
C THR A 14 12.70 27.66 2.73
N THR A 15 12.60 26.48 3.35
CA THR A 15 13.39 26.06 4.52
C THR A 15 14.04 24.72 4.22
N LYS A 16 15.29 24.54 4.69
CA LYS A 16 16.00 23.26 4.63
C LYS A 16 15.61 22.34 5.78
N ILE A 17 15.18 21.13 5.46
CA ILE A 17 14.78 20.12 6.44
C ILE A 17 15.59 18.84 6.18
N ASP A 18 16.17 18.29 7.23
CA ASP A 18 16.94 17.05 7.20
C ASP A 18 16.02 15.82 7.24
N PHE A 19 16.05 15.01 6.19
CA PHE A 19 15.34 13.74 6.12
C PHE A 19 16.30 12.58 6.27
N ILE A 20 15.88 11.56 7.02
CA ILE A 20 16.62 10.31 7.23
C ILE A 20 15.76 9.16 6.72
N CYS A 21 16.30 8.36 5.80
CA CYS A 21 15.60 7.18 5.33
C CYS A 21 15.41 6.17 6.47
N PRO A 22 14.17 5.70 6.76
CA PRO A 22 13.94 4.71 7.81
C PRO A 22 14.56 3.34 7.47
N VAL A 23 14.78 3.04 6.18
CA VAL A 23 15.29 1.75 5.66
C VAL A 23 16.82 1.67 5.73
N CYS A 24 17.52 2.58 5.04
CA CYS A 24 18.99 2.54 4.91
C CYS A 24 19.73 3.59 5.72
N LYS A 25 19.02 4.46 6.45
CA LYS A 25 19.57 5.54 7.28
C LYS A 25 20.35 6.62 6.53
N SER A 26 20.29 6.65 5.20
CA SER A 26 20.80 7.77 4.40
C SER A 26 20.14 9.08 4.82
N ARG A 27 20.92 10.15 4.91
CA ARG A 27 20.47 11.49 5.29
C ARG A 27 20.59 12.46 4.11
N LYS A 28 19.60 13.33 3.91
CA LYS A 28 19.69 14.44 2.96
C LYS A 28 18.82 15.61 3.41
N ALA A 29 19.35 16.82 3.27
CA ALA A 29 18.57 18.05 3.43
C ALA A 29 17.79 18.36 2.15
N LEU A 30 16.48 18.61 2.28
CA LEU A 30 15.62 19.02 1.16
C LEU A 30 15.07 20.43 1.43
N ASP A 31 14.95 21.23 0.36
CA ASP A 31 14.31 22.54 0.41
C ASP A 31 12.78 22.37 0.32
N VAL A 32 12.06 22.80 1.35
CA VAL A 32 10.61 22.67 1.46
C VAL A 32 9.97 24.07 1.56
N PRO A 33 8.94 24.39 0.75
CA PRO A 33 8.19 25.63 0.89
C PRO A 33 7.50 25.72 2.26
N LYS A 34 7.65 26.85 2.95
CA LYS A 34 7.04 27.05 4.27
C LYS A 34 5.51 26.94 4.25
N SER A 35 4.88 27.38 3.16
CA SER A 35 3.43 27.33 2.97
C SER A 35 2.85 25.92 3.19
N VAL A 36 3.53 24.88 2.70
CA VAL A 36 3.07 23.48 2.82
C VAL A 36 3.03 23.00 4.28
N ILE A 37 3.85 23.60 5.15
CA ILE A 37 3.93 23.24 6.58
C ILE A 37 2.97 24.10 7.41
N GLU A 38 2.85 25.39 7.07
CA GLU A 38 2.01 26.35 7.80
C GLU A 38 0.51 26.05 7.67
N ASP A 39 0.08 25.50 6.54
CA ASP A 39 -1.33 25.15 6.28
C ASP A 39 -1.85 23.99 7.16
N ALA A 40 -0.96 23.17 7.72
CA ALA A 40 -1.34 22.02 8.52
C ALA A 40 -1.71 22.39 9.97
N LYS A 41 -2.70 21.68 10.55
CA LYS A 41 -3.10 21.90 11.95
C LYS A 41 -1.97 21.61 12.95
N GLN A 42 -1.24 20.51 12.77
CA GLN A 42 -0.17 20.09 13.70
C GLN A 42 1.03 19.44 12.99
N LEU A 43 0.80 18.44 12.14
CA LEU A 43 1.84 17.73 11.39
C LEU A 43 1.52 17.75 9.90
N THR A 44 2.56 17.92 9.09
CA THR A 44 2.52 17.81 7.63
C THR A 44 3.11 16.47 7.23
N THR A 45 2.33 15.65 6.52
CA THR A 45 2.80 14.39 5.94
C THR A 45 3.41 14.68 4.57
N MET A 46 4.66 14.27 4.37
CA MET A 46 5.37 14.42 3.10
C MET A 46 5.74 13.05 2.53
N SER A 47 5.35 12.80 1.29
CA SER A 47 5.77 11.60 0.54
C SER A 47 7.13 11.84 -0.10
N ILE A 48 8.13 11.07 0.31
CA ILE A 48 9.49 11.13 -0.22
C ILE A 48 9.64 10.03 -1.27
N ALA A 49 9.63 10.43 -2.54
CA ALA A 49 9.83 9.56 -3.68
C ALA A 49 11.26 8.99 -3.73
N ARG A 50 11.41 7.86 -4.42
CA ARG A 50 12.69 7.23 -4.71
C ARG A 50 13.62 8.21 -5.44
N GLY A 51 14.90 8.21 -5.09
CA GLY A 51 15.92 9.11 -5.64
C GLY A 51 15.99 10.49 -5.00
N LEU A 52 14.98 10.92 -4.23
CA LEU A 52 15.07 12.21 -3.53
C LEU A 52 16.10 12.16 -2.41
N VAL A 53 16.03 11.18 -1.51
CA VAL A 53 17.02 10.97 -0.42
C VAL A 53 17.89 9.76 -0.71
N CYS A 54 17.28 8.66 -1.15
CA CYS A 54 17.90 7.40 -1.51
C CYS A 54 16.93 6.61 -2.41
N GLU A 55 17.22 5.36 -2.74
CA GLU A 55 16.36 4.53 -3.61
C GLU A 55 15.04 4.08 -2.95
N HIS A 56 14.88 4.25 -1.64
CA HIS A 56 13.66 3.88 -0.91
C HIS A 56 12.61 5.01 -0.91
N GLN A 57 11.35 4.63 -1.07
CA GLN A 57 10.20 5.49 -0.84
C GLN A 57 9.76 5.41 0.63
N PHE A 58 9.38 6.54 1.22
CA PHE A 58 8.86 6.60 2.58
C PHE A 58 8.06 7.89 2.81
N GLN A 59 7.24 7.92 3.85
CA GLN A 59 6.58 9.14 4.31
C GLN A 59 7.28 9.70 5.54
N ALA A 60 7.32 11.02 5.67
CA ALA A 60 7.87 11.74 6.81
C ALA A 60 6.83 12.69 7.40
N PHE A 61 6.80 12.79 8.72
CA PHE A 61 5.89 13.70 9.44
C PHE A 61 6.70 14.89 9.96
N VAL A 62 6.40 16.07 9.44
CA VAL A 62 7.12 17.32 9.77
C VAL A 62 6.21 18.22 10.60
N ASP A 63 6.73 18.79 11.68
CA ASP A 63 5.99 19.73 12.52
C ASP A 63 6.16 21.19 12.07
N LYS A 64 5.44 22.10 12.75
CA LYS A 64 5.52 23.56 12.50
C LYS A 64 6.89 24.18 12.81
N ASN A 65 7.75 23.47 13.53
CA ASN A 65 9.10 23.88 13.84
C ASN A 65 10.11 23.36 12.81
N TYR A 66 9.62 22.83 11.67
CA TYR A 66 10.43 22.27 10.59
C TYR A 66 11.25 21.05 11.02
N GLN A 67 10.80 20.33 12.05
CA GLN A 67 11.45 19.12 12.55
C GLN A 67 10.66 17.87 12.15
N VAL A 68 11.40 16.86 11.71
CA VAL A 68 10.81 15.55 11.41
C VAL A 68 10.54 14.80 12.71
N ARG A 69 9.27 14.46 12.96
CA ARG A 69 8.79 13.75 14.16
C ARG A 69 8.73 12.24 14.00
N GLY A 70 8.61 11.76 12.77
CA GLY A 70 8.51 10.33 12.51
C GLY A 70 8.59 10.00 11.04
N TYR A 71 8.66 8.69 10.76
CA TYR A 71 8.71 8.13 9.42
C TYR A 71 7.77 6.95 9.33
N GLN A 72 7.19 6.75 8.15
CA GLN A 72 6.40 5.57 7.81
C GLN A 72 6.97 4.93 6.54
N ARG A 73 7.16 3.60 6.60
CA ARG A 73 7.60 2.81 5.44
C ARG A 73 6.40 2.52 4.55
N VAL A 74 6.63 2.45 3.25
CA VAL A 74 5.60 2.03 2.28
C VAL A 74 5.77 0.53 2.08
N ASP A 75 4.78 -0.26 2.49
CA ASP A 75 4.81 -1.73 2.36
C ASP A 75 4.53 -2.19 0.93
N PHE A 76 3.71 -1.43 0.20
CA PHE A 76 3.30 -1.73 -1.16
C PHE A 76 3.15 -0.44 -1.98
N GLU A 77 3.82 -0.36 -3.12
CA GLU A 77 3.71 0.74 -4.09
C GLU A 77 3.21 0.15 -5.41
N PHE A 78 2.15 0.72 -5.98
CA PHE A 78 1.71 0.34 -7.32
C PHE A 78 2.74 0.84 -8.34
N GLU A 79 3.22 -0.06 -9.21
CA GLU A 79 4.06 0.36 -10.33
C GLU A 79 3.25 1.31 -11.22
N PRO A 80 3.75 2.52 -11.53
CA PRO A 80 3.13 3.32 -12.56
C PRO A 80 3.23 2.51 -13.84
N ASN A 81 2.08 2.22 -14.48
CA ASN A 81 2.05 1.64 -15.81
C ASN A 81 2.74 2.64 -16.73
N VAL A 82 4.06 2.52 -16.90
CA VAL A 82 4.79 3.23 -17.94
C VAL A 82 4.32 2.57 -19.21
N ASN A 83 3.31 3.17 -19.83
CA ASN A 83 2.88 2.84 -21.16
C ASN A 83 4.08 3.10 -22.08
N HIS A 84 4.94 2.10 -22.24
CA HIS A 84 5.55 1.88 -23.54
C HIS A 84 4.39 1.52 -24.45
N GLU A 85 3.76 2.55 -25.01
CA GLU A 85 2.85 2.44 -26.13
C GLU A 85 3.63 1.78 -27.28
N LYS A 86 3.62 0.45 -27.29
CA LYS A 86 3.20 -0.19 -28.52
C LYS A 86 1.69 0.01 -28.57
N PRO A 87 1.14 0.63 -29.63
CA PRO A 87 -0.29 0.74 -29.80
C PRO A 87 -0.84 -0.65 -30.16
N SER A 88 -1.01 -1.49 -29.15
CA SER A 88 -1.78 -2.73 -29.23
C SER A 88 -2.16 -3.13 -27.80
N ASP A 89 -3.47 -3.17 -27.55
CA ASP A 89 -4.15 -3.95 -26.49
C ASP A 89 -4.71 -3.21 -25.26
N PHE A 90 -4.91 -1.88 -25.31
CA PHE A 90 -5.81 -1.19 -24.35
C PHE A 90 -6.89 -0.31 -24.98
N ASN A 91 -7.16 -0.48 -26.28
CA ASN A 91 -8.28 0.17 -26.97
C ASN A 91 -9.37 -0.82 -27.41
N ASN A 92 -9.68 -1.83 -26.58
CA ASN A 92 -10.83 -2.71 -26.83
C ASN A 92 -11.57 -3.13 -25.54
N PHE A 93 -11.75 -2.19 -24.61
CA PHE A 93 -13.02 -2.16 -23.87
C PHE A 93 -13.88 -1.02 -24.42
N LYS A 94 -14.18 -1.10 -25.72
CA LYS A 94 -15.57 -0.89 -26.11
C LYS A 94 -16.28 -2.18 -25.74
N GLN A 95 -16.49 -2.43 -24.44
CA GLN A 95 -17.64 -3.23 -24.10
C GLN A 95 -18.80 -2.38 -24.60
N ASP A 96 -19.46 -2.87 -25.64
CA ASP A 96 -20.75 -2.33 -25.99
C ASP A 96 -21.58 -2.40 -24.72
N ASP A 97 -22.03 -1.25 -24.18
CA ASP A 97 -22.75 -1.22 -22.91
C ASP A 97 -23.92 -2.22 -22.92
N ASN A 98 -24.45 -2.51 -24.11
CA ASN A 98 -25.44 -3.55 -24.37
C ASN A 98 -25.00 -4.95 -23.89
N GLU A 99 -23.74 -5.34 -24.06
CA GLU A 99 -23.22 -6.64 -23.63
C GLU A 99 -23.18 -6.75 -22.09
N LEU A 100 -22.96 -5.63 -21.38
CA LEU A 100 -23.05 -5.59 -19.92
C LEU A 100 -24.50 -5.77 -19.45
N PHE A 101 -25.45 -5.08 -20.10
CA PHE A 101 -26.88 -5.17 -19.79
C PHE A 101 -27.49 -6.53 -20.14
N GLU A 102 -27.03 -7.19 -21.20
CA GLU A 102 -27.50 -8.52 -21.58
C GLU A 102 -27.15 -9.63 -20.58
N ASN A 103 -26.12 -9.39 -19.76
CA ASN A 103 -25.70 -10.30 -18.71
C ASN A 103 -26.31 -9.95 -17.34
N LEU A 104 -27.12 -8.89 -17.23
CA LEU A 104 -27.83 -8.52 -16.00
C LEU A 104 -29.26 -9.05 -16.03
N VAL A 105 -29.63 -9.82 -15.01
CA VAL A 105 -30.97 -10.33 -14.77
C VAL A 105 -31.62 -9.48 -13.69
N LEU A 106 -32.76 -8.86 -14.02
CA LEU A 106 -33.58 -8.06 -13.12
C LEU A 106 -34.92 -8.74 -12.88
N GLU A 107 -35.17 -9.15 -11.63
CA GLU A 107 -36.46 -9.71 -11.20
C GLU A 107 -36.98 -8.94 -9.97
N GLY A 108 -37.90 -7.99 -10.19
CA GLY A 108 -38.39 -7.11 -9.13
C GLY A 108 -37.29 -6.22 -8.56
N ASN A 109 -36.97 -6.40 -7.27
CA ASN A 109 -35.87 -5.70 -6.59
C ASN A 109 -34.54 -6.48 -6.60
N TYR A 110 -34.48 -7.60 -7.32
CA TYR A 110 -33.31 -8.45 -7.39
C TYR A 110 -32.52 -8.18 -8.67
N LEU A 111 -31.22 -7.98 -8.54
CA LEU A 111 -30.26 -7.78 -9.64
C LEU A 111 -29.15 -8.83 -9.54
N GLU A 112 -28.97 -9.61 -10.60
CA GLU A 112 -27.97 -10.69 -10.66
C GLU A 112 -27.20 -10.64 -11.99
N TYR A 113 -25.88 -10.81 -11.98
CA TYR A 113 -25.05 -10.84 -13.18
C TYR A 113 -24.72 -12.29 -13.58
N LYS A 114 -25.12 -12.70 -14.79
CA LYS A 114 -24.89 -14.02 -15.38
C LYS A 114 -24.15 -13.88 -16.71
N PRO A 115 -22.81 -13.97 -16.72
CA PRO A 115 -22.06 -13.90 -17.96
C PRO A 115 -22.35 -15.11 -18.85
N LYS A 116 -22.66 -14.87 -20.12
CA LYS A 116 -22.78 -15.94 -21.13
C LYS A 116 -21.38 -16.52 -21.39
N ASN A 117 -21.13 -17.72 -20.84
CA ASN A 117 -19.95 -18.59 -21.04
C ASN A 117 -18.81 -18.00 -21.90
N THR A 118 -17.96 -17.19 -21.27
CA THR A 118 -16.58 -17.06 -21.72
C THR A 118 -15.78 -18.09 -20.96
N GLU A 119 -15.38 -19.17 -21.64
CA GLU A 119 -14.27 -19.98 -21.16
C GLU A 119 -13.11 -19.03 -20.90
N TYR A 120 -12.82 -18.77 -19.62
CA TYR A 120 -11.63 -18.06 -19.22
C TYR A 120 -10.43 -18.85 -19.73
N LYS A 121 -9.93 -18.49 -20.92
CA LYS A 121 -8.58 -18.80 -21.33
C LYS A 121 -7.68 -18.01 -20.40
N ILE A 122 -7.40 -18.59 -19.23
CA ILE A 122 -6.27 -18.19 -18.40
C ILE A 122 -5.04 -18.36 -19.29
N ASN A 123 -4.63 -17.26 -19.91
CA ASN A 123 -3.44 -17.25 -20.72
C ASN A 123 -2.26 -17.58 -19.82
N LYS A 124 -1.76 -18.79 -20.07
CA LYS A 124 -0.59 -19.45 -19.51
C LYS A 124 0.66 -18.64 -19.86
N SER A 125 0.83 -17.49 -19.24
CA SER A 125 2.04 -16.66 -19.35
C SER A 125 2.46 -16.06 -18.01
N LEU A 126 2.27 -16.81 -16.92
CA LEU A 126 3.22 -16.77 -15.80
C LEU A 126 4.41 -17.67 -16.18
N LYS A 127 5.35 -17.12 -16.95
CA LYS A 127 6.69 -17.72 -17.05
C LYS A 127 7.33 -17.62 -15.66
N LYS A 128 7.30 -18.74 -14.95
CA LYS A 128 8.24 -19.20 -13.92
C LYS A 128 9.44 -18.25 -13.71
N GLN A 129 9.32 -17.29 -12.80
CA GLN A 129 10.43 -17.09 -11.88
C GLN A 129 10.27 -18.18 -10.82
N LYS A 130 11.17 -19.17 -10.84
CA LYS A 130 11.32 -20.12 -9.74
C LYS A 130 11.74 -19.31 -8.52
N ILE A 131 10.77 -18.81 -7.75
CA ILE A 131 10.98 -18.75 -6.30
C ILE A 131 11.23 -20.21 -5.92
N PRO A 132 12.31 -20.55 -5.21
CA PRO A 132 12.39 -21.87 -4.60
C PRO A 132 11.31 -21.90 -3.52
N THR A 133 10.09 -22.30 -3.89
CA THR A 133 9.14 -22.86 -2.95
C THR A 133 9.76 -24.17 -2.49
N GLN A 134 10.68 -24.06 -1.53
CA GLN A 134 10.68 -25.05 -0.48
C GLN A 134 9.27 -24.93 0.10
N GLU A 135 8.41 -25.91 -0.18
CA GLU A 135 7.24 -26.18 0.66
C GLU A 135 7.81 -26.42 2.05
N LYS A 136 8.08 -25.34 2.79
CA LYS A 136 8.47 -25.44 4.19
C LYS A 136 7.26 -26.07 4.83
N LYS A 137 7.41 -27.33 5.25
CA LYS A 137 6.46 -27.99 6.10
C LYS A 137 6.54 -27.26 7.43
N ILE A 138 5.73 -26.21 7.56
CA ILE A 138 5.59 -25.47 8.81
C ILE A 138 4.98 -26.43 9.81
N SER A 139 5.63 -26.58 10.95
CA SER A 139 5.14 -27.44 12.02
C SER A 139 3.94 -26.79 12.72
N LEU A 140 3.09 -27.61 13.34
CA LEU A 140 1.99 -27.09 14.17
C LEU A 140 2.50 -26.15 15.29
N GLY A 141 3.69 -26.42 15.83
CA GLY A 141 4.29 -25.55 16.86
C GLY A 141 4.73 -24.18 16.34
N GLU A 142 5.17 -24.09 15.08
CA GLU A 142 5.48 -22.80 14.46
C GLU A 142 4.21 -22.00 14.19
N ILE A 143 3.16 -22.64 13.67
CA ILE A 143 1.84 -22.03 13.49
C ILE A 143 1.30 -21.52 14.83
N TYR A 144 1.42 -22.33 15.88
CA TYR A 144 0.98 -21.94 17.22
C TYR A 144 1.71 -20.71 17.73
N ASN A 145 3.04 -20.67 17.62
CA ASN A 145 3.81 -19.53 18.14
C ASN A 145 3.51 -18.20 17.43
N GLU A 146 3.22 -18.25 16.13
CA GLU A 146 2.90 -17.07 15.33
C GLU A 146 1.47 -16.56 15.58
N PHE A 147 0.51 -17.47 15.79
CA PHE A 147 -0.92 -17.13 15.84
C PHE A 147 -1.62 -17.44 17.17
N ARG A 148 -0.87 -17.72 18.24
CA ARG A 148 -1.43 -18.06 19.57
C ARG A 148 -2.44 -17.05 20.12
N GLU A 149 -2.42 -15.79 19.71
CA GLU A 149 -3.39 -14.78 20.17
C GLU A 149 -4.77 -14.95 19.52
N LEU A 150 -4.84 -15.70 18.42
CA LEU A 150 -6.05 -15.93 17.61
C LEU A 150 -6.59 -17.36 17.75
N ILE A 151 -5.91 -18.22 18.50
CA ILE A 151 -6.28 -19.63 18.69
C ILE A 151 -7.04 -19.76 20.01
N ASP A 152 -8.31 -20.18 19.92
CA ASP A 152 -9.18 -20.43 21.07
C ASP A 152 -8.59 -21.43 22.06
N GLU A 153 -8.91 -21.27 23.35
CA GLU A 153 -8.44 -22.15 24.43
C GLU A 153 -8.95 -23.58 24.28
N ASP A 154 -10.15 -23.74 23.73
CA ASP A 154 -10.80 -25.04 23.50
C ASP A 154 -10.36 -25.71 22.18
N ASN A 155 -9.32 -25.20 21.52
CA ASN A 155 -8.89 -25.75 20.23
C ASN A 155 -8.16 -27.08 20.40
N GLU A 156 -8.86 -28.18 20.08
CA GLU A 156 -8.35 -29.55 20.22
C GLU A 156 -7.03 -29.79 19.48
N LYS A 157 -6.77 -29.11 18.35
CA LYS A 157 -5.55 -29.31 17.55
C LYS A 157 -4.31 -28.67 18.17
N PHE A 158 -4.50 -27.68 19.03
CA PHE A 158 -3.40 -26.96 19.69
C PHE A 158 -3.35 -27.21 21.20
N ARG A 159 -4.17 -28.13 21.71
CA ARG A 159 -4.31 -28.42 23.14
C ARG A 159 -2.97 -28.61 23.85
N ASP A 160 -2.09 -29.45 23.30
CA ASP A 160 -0.76 -29.71 23.86
C ASP A 160 0.12 -28.46 23.93
N PHE A 161 -0.04 -27.52 23.00
CA PHE A 161 0.68 -26.25 23.00
C PHE A 161 0.06 -25.24 23.95
N ILE A 162 -1.27 -25.23 24.08
CA ILE A 162 -2.02 -24.36 24.98
C ILE A 162 -1.75 -24.72 26.44
N GLU A 163 -1.82 -26.01 26.81
CA GLU A 163 -1.60 -26.48 28.19
C GLU A 163 -0.17 -26.21 28.68
N ASN A 164 0.81 -26.16 27.76
CA ASN A 164 2.21 -25.92 28.07
C ASN A 164 2.64 -24.45 27.91
N ASP A 165 1.78 -23.55 27.42
CA ASP A 165 2.12 -22.14 27.22
C ASP A 165 1.84 -21.30 28.47
N SER A 166 2.86 -21.16 29.32
CA SER A 166 2.83 -20.34 30.54
C SER A 166 2.50 -18.86 30.30
N ARG A 167 2.65 -18.35 29.07
CA ARG A 167 2.37 -16.96 28.70
C ARG A 167 0.86 -16.69 28.64
N ARG A 168 0.02 -17.70 28.38
CA ARG A 168 -1.44 -17.54 28.38
C ARG A 168 -2.00 -17.30 29.78
N ASN A 169 -1.40 -17.94 30.79
CA ASN A 169 -1.77 -17.76 32.19
C ASN A 169 -1.47 -16.35 32.75
N GLN A 170 -0.67 -15.54 32.04
CA GLN A 170 -0.39 -14.15 32.43
C GLN A 170 -1.42 -13.16 31.86
N ILE A 171 -2.13 -13.52 30.80
CA ILE A 171 -3.09 -12.63 30.11
C ILE A 171 -4.43 -12.60 30.84
N SER A 172 -4.82 -13.69 31.50
CA SER A 172 -6.07 -13.80 32.28
C SER A 172 -6.07 -13.01 33.59
N LEU A 173 -4.97 -12.34 33.97
CA LEU A 173 -4.86 -11.51 35.17
C LEU A 173 -4.99 -10.00 34.90
N ILE A 174 -5.30 -9.58 33.67
CA ILE A 174 -5.37 -8.16 33.26
C ILE A 174 -6.83 -7.68 33.00
N TYR A 175 -7.84 -8.50 33.27
CA TYR A 175 -9.26 -8.12 33.18
C TYR A 175 -9.99 -8.25 34.51
#